data_AF-A0A7C7UUZ9-F1
#
_entry.id   AF-A0A7C7UUZ9-F1
#
_cell.length_a   1.000
_cell.length_b   1.000
_cell.length_c   1.000
_cell.angle_alpha   90.00
_cell.angle_beta   90.00
_cell.angle_gamma   90.00
#
_symmetry.space_group_name_H-M   'P 1'
#
loop_
_entity.id
_entity.type
_entity.pdbx_description
1 polymer ?
#
loop_
_entity_poly.entity_id
_entity_poly.type
_entity_poly.pdbx_seq_one_letter_code
_entity_poly.pdbx_strand_id
1 'polypeptide(L)'
;SFETPADLRFLRIIGADAVGMSTVPEVTAARHAGMRVLGLSGISNVASLEPSEGHKTTHEEVLAAGKTLVPKLIALIKGVLREIGEEH
;
A
#
# COMPACT_ATOMS: atom_id res chain seq x y z
N SER A 1 -14.49 6.40 1.64
CA SER A 1 -13.94 7.74 1.37
C SER A 1 -12.44 7.69 1.51
N PHE A 2 -11.71 8.46 0.70
CA PHE A 2 -10.26 8.62 0.86
C PHE A 2 -9.94 9.62 1.97
N GLU A 3 -8.67 9.65 2.38
CA GLU A 3 -8.12 10.55 3.39
C GLU A 3 -8.30 12.02 2.98
N THR A 4 -8.63 12.87 3.94
CA THR A 4 -8.71 14.31 3.69
C THR A 4 -7.30 14.93 3.66
N PRO A 5 -7.12 16.13 3.07
CA PRO A 5 -5.84 16.82 3.15
C PRO A 5 -5.37 17.07 4.59
N ALA A 6 -6.29 17.23 5.54
CA ALA A 6 -5.93 17.36 6.96
C ALA A 6 -5.36 16.06 7.53
N ASP A 7 -5.97 14.92 7.21
CA ASP A 7 -5.48 13.59 7.61
C ASP A 7 -4.10 13.33 7.02
N LEU A 8 -3.92 13.63 5.72
CA LEU A 8 -2.64 13.42 5.03
C LEU A 8 -1.51 14.29 5.61
N ARG A 9 -1.80 15.54 5.98
CA ARG A 9 -0.82 16.39 6.69
C ARG A 9 -0.46 15.82 8.05
N PHE A 10 -1.45 15.37 8.82
CA PHE A 10 -1.21 14.72 10.11
C PHE A 10 -0.34 13.47 9.94
N LEU A 11 -0.72 12.57 9.02
CA LEU A 11 0.02 11.36 8.70
C LEU A 11 1.47 11.65 8.30
N ARG A 12 1.70 12.69 7.48
CA ARG A 12 3.05 13.12 7.11
C ARG A 12 3.86 13.61 8.31
N ILE A 13 3.24 14.39 9.20
CA ILE A 13 3.90 14.93 10.41
C ILE A 13 4.32 13.81 11.37
N ILE A 14 3.50 12.77 11.53
CA ILE A 14 3.83 11.62 12.38
C ILE A 14 4.77 10.60 11.72
N GLY A 15 5.24 10.88 10.50
CA GLY A 15 6.23 10.07 9.79
C GLY A 15 5.66 8.93 8.95
N ALA A 16 4.38 8.96 8.58
CA ALA A 16 3.83 7.99 7.63
C ALA A 16 4.30 8.28 6.20
N ASP A 17 4.74 7.23 5.51
CA ASP A 17 5.13 7.28 4.09
C ASP A 17 4.02 6.77 3.14
N ALA A 18 3.08 5.99 3.66
CA ALA A 18 1.93 5.47 2.93
C ALA A 18 0.73 5.29 3.87
N VAL A 19 -0.47 5.35 3.30
CA VAL A 19 -1.74 5.11 4.00
C VAL A 19 -2.63 4.21 3.17
N GLY A 20 -3.41 3.37 3.85
CA GLY A 20 -4.38 2.46 3.23
C GLY A 20 -5.36 1.93 4.27
N MET A 21 -6.38 1.24 3.80
CA MET A 21 -7.54 0.81 4.61
C MET A 21 -7.50 -0.67 5.02
N SER A 22 -6.40 -1.38 4.79
CA SER A 22 -6.29 -2.84 5.01
C SER A 22 -4.92 -3.23 5.60
N THR A 23 -4.60 -4.53 5.60
CA THR A 23 -3.27 -5.12 5.88
C THR A 23 -2.89 -5.17 7.36
N VAL A 24 -3.11 -4.11 8.13
CA VAL A 24 -2.74 -4.06 9.56
C VAL A 24 -3.45 -5.13 10.39
N PRO A 25 -4.78 -5.36 10.27
CA PRO A 25 -5.46 -6.41 11.03
C PRO A 25 -4.92 -7.81 10.73
N GLU A 26 -4.70 -8.12 9.46
CA GLU A 26 -4.21 -9.43 9.00
C GLU A 26 -2.79 -9.70 9.50
N VAL A 27 -1.89 -8.70 9.41
CA VAL A 27 -0.52 -8.80 9.93
C VAL A 27 -0.52 -9.01 11.43
N THR A 28 -1.39 -8.30 12.16
CA THR A 28 -1.49 -8.43 13.63
C THR A 28 -1.88 -9.85 14.01
N ALA A 29 -2.89 -10.43 13.35
CA ALA A 29 -3.32 -11.80 13.59
C ALA A 29 -2.23 -12.83 13.23
N ALA A 30 -1.56 -12.69 12.08
CA ALA A 30 -0.49 -13.59 11.64
C ALA A 30 0.72 -13.53 12.59
N ARG A 31 1.12 -12.34 13.05
CA ARG A 31 2.20 -12.16 14.02
C ARG A 31 1.84 -12.75 15.38
N HIS A 32 0.59 -12.59 15.82
CA HIS A 32 0.09 -13.23 17.04
C HIS A 32 0.21 -14.76 16.97
N ALA A 33 -0.01 -15.35 15.79
CA ALA A 33 0.17 -16.78 15.54
C ALA A 33 1.64 -17.22 15.30
N GLY A 34 2.62 -16.33 15.49
CA GLY A 34 4.05 -16.65 15.34
C GLY A 34 4.56 -16.68 13.89
N MET A 35 3.78 -16.22 12.91
CA MET A 35 4.16 -16.25 11.50
C MET A 35 5.13 -15.10 11.15
N ARG A 36 6.05 -15.34 10.20
CA ARG A 36 6.79 -14.25 9.52
C ARG A 36 5.89 -13.65 8.44
N VAL A 37 5.92 -12.32 8.29
CA VAL A 37 5.06 -11.59 7.34
C VAL A 37 5.90 -10.63 6.51
N LEU A 38 5.70 -10.63 5.20
CA LEU A 38 6.20 -9.63 4.26
C LEU A 38 5.00 -8.83 3.73
N GLY A 39 4.96 -7.53 4.02
CA GLY A 39 3.94 -6.61 3.49
C GLY A 39 4.48 -5.83 2.29
N LEU A 40 3.66 -5.69 1.24
CA LEU A 40 3.98 -4.89 0.05
C LEU A 40 2.84 -3.90 -0.21
N SER A 41 3.16 -2.62 -0.30
CA SER A 41 2.20 -1.56 -0.62
C SER A 41 2.43 -1.03 -2.04
N GLY A 42 1.45 -1.21 -2.91
CA GLY A 42 1.45 -0.57 -4.23
C GLY A 42 0.90 0.85 -4.12
N ILE A 43 1.74 1.86 -4.39
CA ILE A 43 1.33 3.26 -4.32
C ILE A 43 0.46 3.60 -5.53
N SER A 44 -0.86 3.66 -5.32
CA SER A 44 -1.85 3.89 -6.38
C SER A 44 -2.07 5.36 -6.73
N ASN A 45 -1.71 6.27 -5.83
CA ASN A 45 -1.90 7.70 -5.97
C ASN A 45 -0.87 8.46 -5.12
N VAL A 46 -0.56 9.69 -5.52
CA VAL A 46 0.29 10.59 -4.74
C VAL A 46 -0.62 11.50 -3.92
N ALA A 47 -0.39 11.54 -2.60
CA ALA A 47 -1.17 12.35 -1.68
C ALA A 47 -1.01 13.86 -1.96
N SER A 48 -2.12 14.58 -2.14
CA SER A 48 -2.13 16.05 -2.19
C SER A 48 -2.34 16.61 -0.79
N LEU A 49 -1.34 17.31 -0.24
CA LEU A 49 -1.38 17.89 1.11
C LEU A 49 -2.14 19.21 1.18
N GLU A 50 -2.32 19.85 0.02
CA GLU A 50 -3.13 21.06 -0.15
C GLU A 50 -4.48 20.72 -0.79
N PRO A 51 -5.53 21.50 -0.49
CA PRO A 51 -6.78 21.43 -1.25
C PRO A 51 -6.46 21.82 -2.70
N SER A 52 -6.37 20.85 -3.60
CA SER A 52 -6.27 21.16 -5.02
C SER A 52 -7.65 21.55 -5.52
N GLU A 53 -7.76 22.71 -6.16
CA GLU A 53 -8.94 23.05 -6.96
C GLU A 53 -8.97 22.15 -8.19
N GLY A 54 -9.40 20.89 -8.03
CA GLY A 54 -9.81 20.05 -9.16
C GLY A 54 -9.33 18.60 -9.18
N HIS A 55 -8.40 18.15 -8.33
CA HIS A 55 -7.93 16.76 -8.38
C HIS A 55 -8.27 16.00 -7.10
N LYS A 56 -9.46 15.41 -7.09
CA LYS A 56 -9.85 14.37 -6.12
C LYS A 56 -9.45 13.02 -6.68
N THR A 57 -8.63 12.28 -5.95
CA THR A 57 -8.31 10.88 -6.30
C THR A 57 -9.60 10.09 -6.43
N THR A 58 -9.81 9.50 -7.60
CA THR A 58 -10.99 8.68 -7.88
C THR A 58 -10.66 7.20 -7.74
N HIS A 59 -11.69 6.38 -7.52
CA HIS A 59 -11.51 4.93 -7.51
C HIS A 59 -11.02 4.40 -8.86
N GLU A 60 -11.41 5.05 -9.96
CA GLU A 60 -11.00 4.67 -11.32
C GLU A 60 -9.50 4.88 -11.55
N GLU A 61 -8.94 6.00 -11.07
CA GLU A 61 -7.49 6.26 -11.12
C GLU A 61 -6.70 5.21 -10.32
N VAL A 62 -7.19 4.85 -9.14
CA VAL A 62 -6.60 3.80 -8.30
C VAL A 62 -6.63 2.45 -9.02
N LEU A 63 -7.74 2.11 -9.67
CA LEU A 63 -7.86 0.88 -10.46
C LEU A 63 -6.91 0.88 -11.67
N ALA A 64 -6.78 2.01 -12.37
CA ALA A 64 -5.87 2.16 -13.50
C ALA A 64 -4.41 2.00 -13.06
N ALA A 65 -4.00 2.65 -11.97
CA ALA A 65 -2.69 2.47 -11.37
C ALA A 65 -2.45 1.00 -10.98
N GLY A 66 -3.46 0.36 -10.37
CA GLY A 66 -3.44 -1.06 -10.03
C GLY A 66 -3.12 -1.96 -11.23
N LYS A 67 -3.76 -1.74 -12.39
CA LYS A 67 -3.49 -2.51 -13.62
C LYS A 67 -2.03 -2.44 -14.05
N THR A 68 -1.36 -1.31 -13.83
CA THR A 68 0.07 -1.13 -14.16
C THR A 68 1.01 -1.73 -13.12
N LEU A 69 0.59 -1.79 -11.85
CA LEU A 69 1.37 -2.32 -10.73
C LEU A 69 1.34 -3.85 -10.67
N VAL A 70 0.21 -4.46 -11.02
CA VAL A 70 -0.02 -5.91 -10.90
C VAL A 70 1.08 -6.75 -11.57
N PRO A 71 1.49 -6.51 -12.83
CA PRO A 71 2.55 -7.30 -13.46
C PRO A 71 3.89 -7.24 -12.70
N LYS A 72 4.24 -6.08 -12.14
CA LYS A 72 5.46 -5.87 -11.37
C LYS A 72 5.40 -6.59 -10.02
N LEU A 73 4.26 -6.50 -9.33
CA LEU A 73 4.02 -7.22 -8.08
C LEU A 73 4.08 -8.74 -8.28
N ILE A 74 3.50 -9.26 -9.37
CA ILE A 74 3.58 -10.69 -9.71
C ILE A 74 5.03 -11.12 -9.90
N ALA A 75 5.83 -10.35 -10.64
CA ALA A 75 7.25 -10.65 -10.85
C ALA A 75 8.03 -10.66 -9.52
N LEU A 76 7.79 -9.67 -8.66
CA LEU A 76 8.43 -9.57 -7.35
C LEU A 76 8.05 -10.75 -6.45
N ILE A 77 6.76 -11.07 -6.32
CA ILE A 77 6.26 -12.17 -5.49
C ILE A 77 6.84 -13.50 -5.98
N LYS A 78 6.84 -13.75 -7.30
CA LYS A 78 7.46 -14.97 -7.86
C LYS A 78 8.95 -15.05 -7.58
N GLY A 79 9.66 -13.91 -7.64
CA GLY A 79 11.08 -13.83 -7.27
C GLY A 79 11.30 -14.22 -5.80
N VAL A 80 10.58 -13.56 -4.89
CA VAL A 80 10.68 -13.82 -3.45
C VAL A 80 10.34 -15.28 -3.10
N LEU A 81 9.30 -15.84 -3.70
CA LEU A 81 8.91 -17.24 -3.45
C LEU A 81 9.97 -18.24 -3.92
N ARG A 82 10.66 -17.95 -5.02
CA ARG A 82 11.76 -18.79 -5.50
C ARG A 82 12.94 -18.76 -4.54
N GLU A 83 13.38 -17.58 -4.10
CA GLU A 83 14.48 -17.46 -3.14
C GLU A 83 14.16 -18.17 -1.82
N ILE A 84 12.95 -17.99 -1.29
CA ILE A 84 12.52 -18.68 -0.05
C ILE A 84 12.40 -20.20 -0.25
N GLY A 85 12.00 -20.65 -1.45
CA GLY A 85 11.86 -22.06 -1.77
C GLY A 85 13.18 -22.80 -1.96
N GLU A 86 14.27 -22.09 -2.27
CA GLU A 86 15.62 -22.64 -2.46
C GLU A 86 16.42 -22.72 -1.14
N GLU A 87 16.01 -22.01 -0.08
CA GLU A 87 16.62 -22.07 1.26
C GLU A 87 16.20 -23.31 2.10
N HIS A 88 15.41 -24.22 1.52
CA HIS A 88 14.97 -25.49 2.12
C HIS A 88 15.44 -26.70 1.32
#